data_AF-A0AAW1UW02-F1
#
_entry.id   AF-A0AAW1UW02-F1
#
_cell.length_a   1.000
_cell.length_b   1.000
_cell.length_c   1.000
_cell.angle_alpha   90.00
_cell.angle_beta   90.00
_cell.angle_gamma   90.00
#
_symmetry.space_group_name_H-M   'P 1'
#
loop_
_entity.id
_entity.type
_entity.pdbx_description
1 polymer ?
#
loop_
_entity_poly.entity_id
_entity_poly.type
_entity_poly.pdbx_seq_one_letter_code
_entity_poly.pdbx_strand_id
1 'polypeptide(L)'
;MKSEELDIFSKVKHFVLDKYNGSQNAEEWINIFEKECDRLRVDLDVSKIQILRLFLEENAVEWYKATLSKFSINGTWNQWSQHFLDTYAGKNWSQVFYAFNYRYISGSLLDYALKKERLLLETDAKMTENTRINLIVCGLPSYVYNKFNIKEVSSSVKLMNILGTYNNISKKNQSNLRMKLSSFQEKKPCTVCEKLGFSGRFHPVEMCWNKDKKKVNLTGNTSSKNSEEHH
;
A
#
# COMPACT_ATOMS: atom_id res chain seq x y z
N MET A 1 -4.55 46.82 4.12
CA MET A 1 -5.38 45.75 4.73
C MET A 1 -6.24 44.98 3.73
N LYS A 2 -7.46 45.39 3.32
CA LYS A 2 -8.29 44.56 2.41
C LYS A 2 -7.65 44.20 1.06
N SER A 3 -6.86 45.12 0.49
CA SER A 3 -6.15 44.90 -0.79
C SER A 3 -4.97 43.92 -0.67
N GLU A 4 -4.30 43.87 0.49
CA GLU A 4 -3.14 42.99 0.71
C GLU A 4 -3.60 41.58 1.09
N GLU A 5 -4.69 41.45 1.85
CA GLU A 5 -5.28 40.14 2.17
C GLU A 5 -5.75 39.43 0.89
N LEU A 6 -6.38 40.15 -0.05
CA LEU A 6 -6.77 39.61 -1.36
C LEU A 6 -5.57 39.15 -2.20
N ASP A 7 -4.44 39.86 -2.12
CA ASP A 7 -3.19 39.49 -2.83
C ASP A 7 -2.58 38.21 -2.24
N ILE A 8 -2.53 38.10 -0.90
CA ILE A 8 -2.00 36.93 -0.20
C ILE A 8 -2.80 35.67 -0.54
N PHE A 9 -4.13 35.71 -0.46
CA PHE A 9 -4.97 34.54 -0.80
C PHE A 9 -4.85 34.12 -2.25
N SER A 10 -4.54 35.05 -3.17
CA SER A 10 -4.31 34.71 -4.57
C SER A 10 -2.98 33.95 -4.73
N LYS A 11 -1.91 34.43 -4.08
CA LYS A 11 -0.58 33.79 -4.10
C LYS A 11 -0.60 32.40 -3.46
N VAL A 12 -1.30 32.23 -2.33
CA VAL A 12 -1.41 30.95 -1.61
C VAL A 12 -1.93 29.82 -2.50
N LYS A 13 -2.85 30.10 -3.43
CA LYS A 13 -3.39 29.09 -4.36
C LYS A 13 -2.34 28.53 -5.33
N HIS A 14 -1.24 29.26 -5.52
CA HIS A 14 -0.17 28.88 -6.42
C HIS A 14 1.01 28.21 -5.71
N PHE A 15 0.99 28.09 -4.38
CA PHE A 15 2.01 27.34 -3.63
C PHE A 15 1.87 25.85 -3.91
N VAL A 16 3.00 25.19 -4.17
CA VAL A 16 3.09 23.74 -4.30
C VAL A 16 3.79 23.21 -3.05
N LEU A 17 3.06 23.23 -1.92
CA LEU A 17 3.56 22.83 -0.62
C LEU A 17 2.45 22.18 0.20
N ASP A 18 2.73 20.99 0.74
CA ASP A 18 1.85 20.32 1.69
C ASP A 18 1.91 20.98 3.06
N LYS A 19 0.80 20.95 3.80
CA LYS A 19 0.75 21.54 5.15
C LYS A 19 1.60 20.76 6.14
N TYR A 20 2.24 21.49 7.05
CA TYR A 20 3.04 20.93 8.12
C TYR A 20 2.17 20.40 9.26
N ASN A 21 2.33 19.12 9.58
CA ASN A 21 1.64 18.45 10.70
C ASN A 21 2.62 17.77 11.66
N GLY A 22 3.92 18.03 11.55
CA GLY A 22 4.96 17.44 12.40
C GLY A 22 5.44 16.05 11.96
N SER A 23 4.84 15.46 10.92
CA SER A 23 5.36 14.21 10.33
C SER A 23 6.54 14.45 9.38
N GLN A 24 6.64 15.65 8.81
CA GLN A 24 7.69 16.04 7.88
C GLN A 24 8.98 16.42 8.62
N ASN A 25 10.10 16.39 7.90
CA ASN A 25 11.33 17.03 8.35
C ASN A 25 11.14 18.55 8.35
N ALA A 26 11.23 19.18 9.52
CA ALA A 26 10.99 20.62 9.67
C ALA A 26 11.99 21.49 8.90
N GLU A 27 13.26 21.07 8.81
CA GLU A 27 14.31 21.78 8.08
C GLU A 27 14.06 21.72 6.57
N GLU A 28 13.75 20.54 6.05
CA GLU A 28 13.40 20.40 4.63
C GLU A 28 12.12 21.16 4.29
N TRP A 29 11.10 21.06 5.14
CA TRP A 29 9.82 21.69 4.91
C TRP A 29 9.92 23.23 4.89
N ILE A 30 10.61 23.84 5.85
CA ILE A 30 10.76 25.30 5.89
C ILE A 30 11.60 25.80 4.70
N ASN A 31 12.60 25.02 4.26
CA ASN A 31 13.40 25.34 3.08
C ASN A 31 12.55 25.32 1.80
N ILE A 32 11.61 24.38 1.65
CA ILE A 32 10.67 24.35 0.52
C ILE A 32 9.72 25.55 0.61
N PHE A 33 9.21 25.88 1.81
CA PHE A 33 8.37 27.04 2.03
C PHE A 33 9.06 28.35 1.61
N GLU A 34 10.32 28.55 1.99
CA GLU A 34 11.11 29.72 1.62
C GLU A 34 11.31 29.83 0.11
N LYS A 35 11.67 28.72 -0.55
CA LYS A 35 11.80 28.67 -2.01
C LYS A 35 10.49 29.02 -2.73
N GLU A 36 9.36 28.57 -2.20
CA GLU A 36 8.04 28.90 -2.77
C GLU A 36 7.68 30.37 -2.54
N CYS A 37 8.04 30.95 -1.40
CA CYS A 37 7.91 32.38 -1.15
C CYS A 37 8.72 33.19 -2.17
N ASP A 38 9.97 32.80 -2.41
CA ASP A 38 10.85 33.47 -3.38
C ASP A 38 10.31 33.32 -4.82
N ARG A 39 9.83 32.13 -5.18
CA ARG A 39 9.23 31.86 -6.51
C ARG A 39 8.02 32.75 -6.78
N LEU A 40 7.22 33.04 -5.75
CA LEU A 40 6.01 33.87 -5.82
C LEU A 40 6.25 35.34 -5.44
N ARG A 41 7.52 35.73 -5.24
CA ARG A 41 7.94 37.10 -4.88
C ARG A 41 7.24 37.62 -3.62
N VAL A 42 7.22 36.79 -2.59
CA VAL A 42 6.79 37.17 -1.25
C VAL A 42 8.01 37.69 -0.49
N ASP A 43 8.34 38.95 -0.73
CA ASP A 43 9.60 39.52 -0.23
C ASP A 43 9.48 40.12 1.18
N LEU A 44 8.26 40.38 1.64
CA LEU A 44 7.99 40.97 2.96
C LEU A 44 7.89 39.90 4.04
N ASP A 45 8.67 40.05 5.11
CA ASP A 45 8.65 39.17 6.28
C ASP A 45 7.25 39.01 6.88
N VAL A 46 6.50 40.12 7.00
CA VAL A 46 5.11 40.11 7.49
C VAL A 46 4.23 39.21 6.62
N SER A 47 4.39 39.27 5.29
CA SER A 47 3.64 38.42 4.37
C SER A 47 4.06 36.95 4.48
N LYS A 48 5.36 36.65 4.63
CA LYS A 48 5.85 35.28 4.88
C LYS A 48 5.24 34.72 6.17
N ILE A 49 5.23 35.49 7.25
CA ILE A 49 4.64 35.09 8.54
C ILE A 49 3.12 34.86 8.42
N GLN A 50 2.40 35.72 7.68
CA GLN A 50 0.96 35.54 7.47
C GLN A 50 0.65 34.29 6.64
N ILE A 51 1.41 34.06 5.56
CA ILE A 51 1.26 32.89 4.70
C ILE A 51 1.60 31.61 5.46
N LEU A 52 2.66 31.62 6.28
CA LEU A 52 3.09 30.48 7.08
C LEU A 52 1.91 29.87 7.84
N ARG A 53 1.06 30.71 8.47
CA ARG A 53 -0.11 30.25 9.23
C ARG A 53 -1.04 29.31 8.45
N LEU A 54 -1.20 29.55 7.15
CA LEU A 54 -2.11 28.82 6.25
C LEU A 54 -1.59 27.42 5.92
N PHE A 55 -0.28 27.21 6.10
CA PHE A 55 0.42 25.96 5.82
C PHE A 55 0.74 25.15 7.09
N LEU A 56 0.20 25.53 8.25
CA LEU A 56 0.38 24.80 9.51
C LEU A 56 -0.91 24.10 9.96
N GLU A 57 -0.79 22.89 10.48
CA GLU A 57 -1.87 22.09 11.06
C GLU A 57 -1.54 21.64 12.50
N GLU A 58 -2.57 21.19 13.21
CA GLU A 58 -2.47 20.58 14.54
C GLU A 58 -1.69 21.45 15.55
N ASN A 59 -0.67 20.88 16.19
CA ASN A 59 0.15 21.54 17.21
C ASN A 59 0.96 22.73 16.66
N ALA A 60 1.26 22.75 15.36
CA ALA A 60 2.01 23.83 14.72
C ALA A 60 1.20 25.12 14.64
N VAL A 61 -0.14 25.01 14.60
CA VAL A 61 -1.05 26.15 14.73
C VAL A 61 -0.92 26.82 16.10
N GLU A 62 -0.89 26.02 17.17
CA GLU A 62 -0.78 26.55 18.53
C GLU A 62 0.61 27.15 18.76
N TRP A 63 1.65 26.52 18.22
CA TRP A 63 2.99 27.12 18.16
C TRP A 63 2.97 28.49 17.47
N TYR A 64 2.31 28.61 16.31
CA TYR A 64 2.23 29.88 15.60
C TYR A 64 1.59 30.97 16.47
N LYS A 65 0.47 30.67 17.13
CA LYS A 65 -0.22 31.63 18.02
C LYS A 65 0.67 32.04 19.19
N ALA A 66 1.37 31.10 19.81
CA ALA A 66 2.30 31.39 20.91
C ALA A 66 3.50 32.23 20.45
N THR A 67 4.06 31.92 19.28
CA THR A 67 5.17 32.65 18.65
C THR A 67 4.75 34.06 18.26
N LEU A 68 3.52 34.25 17.75
CA LEU A 68 2.96 35.57 17.45
C LEU A 68 2.92 36.47 18.69
N SER A 69 2.55 35.93 19.85
CA SER A 69 2.55 36.64 21.12
C SER A 69 3.97 36.99 21.60
N LYS A 70 4.99 36.20 21.24
CA LYS A 70 6.39 36.42 21.64
C LYS A 70 7.12 37.42 20.74
N PHE A 71 6.97 37.32 19.43
CA PHE A 71 7.80 38.04 18.45
C PHE A 71 7.03 39.08 17.63
N SER A 72 5.71 39.19 17.80
CA SER A 72 4.83 40.05 16.99
C SER A 72 4.79 39.68 15.50
N ILE A 73 3.75 40.16 14.81
CA ILE A 73 3.58 39.97 13.35
C ILE A 73 4.62 40.75 12.54
N ASN A 74 5.21 41.78 13.14
CA ASN A 74 6.25 42.62 12.54
C ASN A 74 7.68 42.10 12.84
N GLY A 75 7.79 40.89 13.42
CA GLY A 75 9.09 40.25 13.63
C GLY A 75 9.78 39.92 12.31
N THR A 76 11.09 39.69 12.37
CA THR A 76 11.84 39.26 11.18
C THR A 76 11.56 37.80 10.85
N TRP A 77 11.52 37.47 9.57
CA TRP A 77 11.29 36.09 9.12
C TRP A 77 12.36 35.14 9.67
N ASN A 78 13.62 35.57 9.72
CA ASN A 78 14.74 34.79 10.25
C ASN A 78 14.52 34.36 11.71
N GLN A 79 13.98 35.25 12.56
CA GLN A 79 13.64 34.88 13.94
C GLN A 79 12.54 33.83 14.00
N TRP A 80 11.54 33.92 13.13
CA TRP A 80 10.44 32.97 13.04
C TRP A 80 10.91 31.60 12.52
N SER A 81 11.71 31.58 11.45
CA SER A 81 12.23 30.34 10.88
C SER A 81 13.20 29.65 11.84
N GLN A 82 14.07 30.39 12.52
CA GLN A 82 14.96 29.82 13.53
C GLN A 82 14.18 29.23 14.71
N HIS A 83 13.19 29.94 15.26
CA HIS A 83 12.37 29.41 16.36
C HIS A 83 11.53 28.19 15.93
N PHE A 84 11.11 28.14 14.66
CA PHE A 84 10.45 26.97 14.09
C PHE A 84 11.40 25.77 14.10
N LEU A 85 12.63 25.96 13.63
CA LEU A 85 13.66 24.93 13.65
C LEU A 85 14.03 24.51 15.09
N ASP A 86 14.18 25.45 16.01
CA ASP A 86 14.49 25.12 17.40
C ASP A 86 13.37 24.28 18.06
N THR A 87 12.12 24.50 17.63
CA THR A 87 10.96 23.75 18.14
C THR A 87 10.81 22.38 17.46
N TYR A 88 11.05 22.31 16.14
CA TYR A 88 10.63 21.19 15.30
C TYR A 88 11.75 20.48 14.53
N ALA A 89 12.90 21.12 14.31
CA ALA A 89 14.06 20.53 13.63
C ALA A 89 14.91 19.65 14.54
N GLY A 90 14.52 19.47 15.80
CA GLY A 90 15.05 18.40 16.62
C GLY A 90 14.97 17.09 15.83
N LYS A 91 16.11 16.48 15.54
CA LYS A 91 16.20 15.15 14.90
C LYS A 91 15.39 14.20 15.75
N ASN A 92 14.14 14.00 15.35
CA ASN A 92 13.26 13.08 16.03
C ASN A 92 13.85 11.71 15.75
N TRP A 93 14.66 11.19 16.69
CA TRP A 93 15.16 9.83 16.61
C TRP A 93 14.01 8.87 16.35
N SER A 94 12.80 9.17 16.82
CA SER A 94 11.57 8.47 16.45
C SER A 94 11.29 8.44 14.93
N GLN A 95 11.44 9.54 14.20
CA GLN A 95 11.34 9.59 12.73
C GLN A 95 12.48 8.81 12.06
N VAL A 96 13.72 8.94 12.56
CA VAL A 96 14.87 8.16 12.08
C VAL A 96 14.61 6.66 12.28
N PHE A 97 14.24 6.26 13.48
CA PHE A 97 13.89 4.89 13.85
C PHE A 97 12.72 4.39 13.01
N TYR A 98 11.69 5.20 12.81
CA TYR A 98 10.57 4.84 11.95
C TYR A 98 11.03 4.60 10.51
N ALA A 99 11.77 5.54 9.92
CA ALA A 99 12.29 5.43 8.56
C ALA A 99 13.16 4.18 8.40
N PHE A 100 14.05 3.88 9.34
CA PHE A 100 14.95 2.74 9.30
C PHE A 100 14.22 1.41 9.56
N ASN A 101 13.23 1.38 10.45
CA ASN A 101 12.45 0.20 10.80
C ASN A 101 11.13 0.05 10.01
N TYR A 102 10.85 0.93 9.06
CA TYR A 102 9.67 0.79 8.19
C TYR A 102 9.81 -0.49 7.34
N ARG A 103 8.89 -1.45 7.49
CA ARG A 103 8.94 -2.75 6.78
C ARG A 103 7.66 -2.99 6.01
N TYR A 104 7.74 -3.82 5.00
CA TYR A 104 6.58 -4.25 4.23
C TYR A 104 5.70 -5.15 5.12
N ILE A 105 4.41 -4.79 5.21
CA ILE A 105 3.39 -5.58 5.92
C ILE A 105 2.46 -6.23 4.91
N SER A 106 1.86 -5.42 4.04
CA SER A 106 0.94 -5.86 3.00
C SER A 106 0.82 -4.81 1.89
N GLY A 107 0.17 -5.18 0.78
CA GLY A 107 -0.11 -4.27 -0.33
C GLY A 107 0.91 -4.36 -1.48
N SER A 108 1.17 -3.22 -2.11
CA SER A 108 2.09 -3.11 -3.25
C SER A 108 3.54 -3.03 -2.75
N LEU A 109 4.39 -3.95 -3.21
CA LEU A 109 5.84 -3.92 -2.96
C LEU A 109 6.50 -2.62 -3.48
N LEU A 110 6.06 -2.15 -4.65
CA LEU A 110 6.48 -0.88 -5.23
C LEU A 110 6.12 0.31 -4.33
N ASP A 111 4.87 0.37 -3.84
CA ASP A 111 4.41 1.50 -3.01
C ASP A 111 5.17 1.53 -1.68
N TYR A 112 5.41 0.34 -1.09
CA TYR A 112 6.28 0.20 0.07
C TYR A 112 7.68 0.76 -0.20
N ALA A 113 8.30 0.37 -1.30
CA ALA A 113 9.67 0.75 -1.59
C ALA A 113 9.80 2.25 -1.88
N LEU A 114 8.87 2.84 -2.64
CA LEU A 114 8.80 4.28 -2.87
C LEU A 114 8.62 5.05 -1.56
N LYS A 115 7.72 4.59 -0.69
CA LYS A 115 7.49 5.22 0.62
C LYS A 115 8.73 5.09 1.52
N LYS A 116 9.37 3.92 1.55
CA LYS A 116 10.60 3.68 2.31
C LYS A 116 11.73 4.58 1.81
N GLU A 117 11.93 4.70 0.50
CA GLU A 117 12.96 5.56 -0.09
C GLU A 117 12.74 7.03 0.28
N ARG A 118 11.50 7.52 0.18
CA ARG A 118 11.14 8.88 0.63
C ARG A 118 11.51 9.10 2.10
N LEU A 119 11.09 8.21 3.00
CA LEU A 119 11.37 8.33 4.43
C LEU A 119 12.89 8.36 4.74
N LEU A 120 13.68 7.58 4.00
CA LEU A 120 15.14 7.55 4.17
C LEU A 120 15.78 8.86 3.70
N LEU A 121 15.34 9.43 2.58
CA LEU A 121 15.84 10.71 2.06
C LEU A 121 15.43 11.90 2.93
N GLU A 122 14.22 11.89 3.49
CA GLU A 122 13.77 12.89 4.47
C GLU A 122 14.60 12.86 5.76
N THR A 123 15.15 11.68 6.09
CA THR A 123 16.03 11.50 7.26
C THR A 123 17.47 11.92 6.97
N ASP A 124 17.99 11.54 5.80
CA ASP A 124 19.32 11.89 5.33
C ASP A 124 19.32 12.01 3.80
N ALA A 125 19.23 13.25 3.33
CA ALA A 125 19.24 13.57 1.90
C ALA A 125 20.56 13.19 1.21
N LYS A 126 21.65 13.02 1.96
CA LYS A 126 22.98 12.63 1.45
C LYS A 126 23.21 11.12 1.50
N MET A 127 22.22 10.34 1.94
CA MET A 127 22.33 8.89 2.04
C MET A 127 22.64 8.27 0.67
N THR A 128 23.67 7.43 0.62
CA THR A 128 24.09 6.80 -0.64
C THR A 128 23.01 5.86 -1.18
N GLU A 129 22.93 5.76 -2.51
CA GLU A 129 21.93 4.93 -3.18
C GLU A 129 22.03 3.45 -2.75
N ASN A 130 23.26 2.92 -2.62
CA ASN A 130 23.48 1.56 -2.14
C ASN A 130 22.94 1.34 -0.72
N THR A 131 23.13 2.29 0.19
CA THR A 131 22.58 2.21 1.54
C THR A 131 21.06 2.24 1.50
N ARG A 132 20.45 3.09 0.67
CA ARG A 132 18.98 3.12 0.50
C ARG A 132 18.45 1.79 -0.02
N ILE A 133 19.06 1.24 -1.08
CA ILE A 133 18.70 -0.08 -1.64
C ILE A 133 18.75 -1.15 -0.56
N ASN A 134 19.87 -1.23 0.17
CA ASN A 134 20.05 -2.23 1.23
C ASN A 134 18.98 -2.11 2.31
N LEU A 135 18.67 -0.89 2.77
CA LEU A 135 17.65 -0.64 3.79
C LEU A 135 16.23 -0.97 3.30
N ILE A 136 15.92 -0.72 2.02
CA ILE A 136 14.65 -1.12 1.42
C ILE A 136 14.53 -2.64 1.40
N VAL A 137 15.56 -3.35 0.94
CA VAL A 137 15.58 -4.81 0.85
C VAL A 137 15.49 -5.47 2.23
N CYS A 138 16.18 -4.94 3.24
CA CYS A 138 16.09 -5.43 4.63
C CYS A 138 14.66 -5.41 5.19
N GLY A 139 13.82 -4.49 4.73
CA GLY A 139 12.42 -4.41 5.17
C GLY A 139 11.45 -5.28 4.38
N LEU A 140 11.91 -6.02 3.36
CA LEU A 140 11.09 -6.95 2.59
C LEU A 140 10.95 -8.32 3.28
N PRO A 141 9.88 -9.08 3.01
CA PRO A 141 9.76 -10.46 3.46
C PRO A 141 10.79 -11.38 2.78
N SER A 142 11.19 -12.46 3.49
CA SER A 142 12.19 -13.42 3.02
C SER A 142 11.86 -14.08 1.69
N TYR A 143 10.59 -14.40 1.45
CA TYR A 143 10.15 -14.97 0.17
C TYR A 143 10.32 -14.02 -1.02
N VAL A 144 10.44 -12.71 -0.77
CA VAL A 144 10.69 -11.69 -1.80
C VAL A 144 12.19 -11.55 -2.00
N TYR A 145 12.96 -11.29 -0.94
CA TYR A 145 14.39 -11.00 -1.12
C TYR A 145 15.24 -12.21 -1.48
N ASN A 146 14.83 -13.42 -1.11
CA ASN A 146 15.49 -14.66 -1.56
C ASN A 146 15.36 -14.88 -3.07
N LYS A 147 14.48 -14.14 -3.75
CA LYS A 147 14.34 -14.17 -5.22
C LYS A 147 15.17 -13.09 -5.90
N PHE A 148 15.80 -12.17 -5.16
CA PHE A 148 16.66 -11.16 -5.77
C PHE A 148 18.07 -11.69 -5.95
N ASN A 149 18.61 -11.46 -7.15
CA ASN A 149 20.03 -11.48 -7.34
C ASN A 149 20.61 -10.12 -6.91
N ILE A 150 21.31 -10.08 -5.78
CA ILE A 150 21.90 -8.86 -5.20
C ILE A 150 22.80 -8.14 -6.22
N LYS A 151 23.39 -8.88 -7.17
CA LYS A 151 24.29 -8.33 -8.21
C LYS A 151 23.55 -7.59 -9.32
N GLU A 152 22.24 -7.79 -9.48
CA GLU A 152 21.43 -7.14 -10.54
C GLU A 152 20.84 -5.79 -10.11
N VAL A 153 20.77 -5.54 -8.80
CA VAL A 153 20.20 -4.31 -8.23
C VAL A 153 21.28 -3.24 -8.13
N SER A 154 21.58 -2.60 -9.25
CA SER A 154 22.61 -1.54 -9.32
C SER A 154 22.07 -0.11 -9.12
N SER A 155 20.77 0.06 -8.89
CA SER A 155 20.13 1.38 -8.72
C SER A 155 18.74 1.24 -8.08
N SER A 156 18.25 2.30 -7.44
CA SER A 156 16.89 2.37 -6.88
C SER A 156 15.85 2.11 -7.98
N VAL A 157 16.04 2.68 -9.17
CA VAL A 157 15.10 2.51 -10.30
C VAL A 157 14.97 1.04 -10.71
N LYS A 158 16.08 0.32 -10.82
CA LYS A 158 16.05 -1.13 -11.12
C LYS A 158 15.33 -1.89 -10.03
N LEU A 159 15.58 -1.59 -8.75
CA LEU A 159 14.86 -2.20 -7.64
C LEU A 159 13.35 -1.99 -7.75
N MET A 160 12.92 -0.73 -7.97
CA MET A 160 11.49 -0.39 -8.11
C MET A 160 10.84 -1.14 -9.27
N ASN A 161 11.50 -1.22 -10.43
CA ASN A 161 10.99 -1.96 -11.58
C ASN A 161 10.79 -3.43 -11.26
N ILE A 162 11.78 -4.07 -10.65
CA ILE A 162 11.69 -5.48 -10.25
C ILE A 162 10.50 -5.65 -9.29
N LEU A 163 10.38 -4.83 -8.25
CA LEU A 163 9.26 -4.91 -7.29
C LEU A 163 7.90 -4.68 -7.96
N GLY A 164 7.83 -3.77 -8.93
CA GLY A 164 6.63 -3.54 -9.75
C GLY A 164 6.20 -4.78 -10.53
N THR A 165 7.14 -5.55 -11.09
CA THR A 165 6.80 -6.81 -11.79
C THR A 165 6.20 -7.86 -10.86
N TYR A 166 6.73 -7.99 -9.63
CA TYR A 166 6.21 -8.94 -8.64
C TYR A 166 4.77 -8.63 -8.22
N ASN A 167 4.42 -7.36 -8.11
CA ASN A 167 3.04 -6.93 -7.85
C ASN A 167 2.07 -7.35 -8.97
N ASN A 168 2.49 -7.25 -10.23
CA ASN A 168 1.65 -7.59 -11.38
C ASN A 168 1.44 -9.11 -11.52
N ILE A 169 2.44 -9.90 -11.14
CA ILE A 169 2.34 -11.37 -11.11
C ILE A 169 1.31 -11.82 -10.05
N SER A 170 1.29 -11.19 -8.87
CA SER A 170 0.31 -11.54 -7.83
C SER A 170 -1.12 -11.19 -8.25
N LYS A 171 -1.34 -10.05 -8.92
CA LYS A 171 -2.65 -9.63 -9.46
C LYS A 171 -3.13 -10.54 -10.60
N LYS A 172 -2.25 -10.94 -11.53
CA LYS A 172 -2.59 -11.91 -12.59
C LYS A 172 -3.00 -13.26 -12.01
N ASN A 173 -2.29 -13.74 -10.99
CA ASN A 173 -2.63 -15.00 -10.32
C ASN A 173 -3.95 -14.91 -9.54
N GLN A 174 -4.29 -13.77 -8.94
CA GLN A 174 -5.60 -13.54 -8.32
C GLN A 174 -6.74 -13.46 -9.36
N SER A 175 -6.52 -12.83 -10.53
CA SER A 175 -7.53 -12.82 -11.61
C SER A 175 -7.77 -14.22 -12.20
N ASN A 176 -6.73 -15.04 -12.28
CA ASN A 176 -6.83 -16.43 -12.72
C ASN A 176 -7.50 -17.33 -11.66
N LEU A 177 -7.33 -17.02 -10.36
CA LEU A 177 -8.08 -17.66 -9.27
C LEU A 177 -9.56 -17.26 -9.28
N ARG A 178 -9.88 -16.00 -9.61
CA ARG A 178 -11.27 -15.52 -9.69
C ARG A 178 -12.02 -16.11 -10.90
N MET A 179 -11.35 -16.32 -12.03
CA MET A 179 -11.92 -17.09 -13.16
C MET A 179 -12.12 -18.59 -12.86
N LYS A 180 -11.34 -19.17 -11.92
CA LYS A 180 -11.58 -20.54 -11.46
C LYS A 180 -12.74 -20.66 -10.46
N LEU A 181 -13.23 -19.55 -9.89
CA LEU A 181 -14.36 -19.56 -8.96
C LEU A 181 -15.72 -19.37 -9.65
N SER A 182 -15.74 -18.87 -10.90
CA SER A 182 -16.97 -18.76 -11.71
C SER A 182 -17.32 -20.03 -12.49
N SER A 183 -16.59 -21.14 -12.30
CA SER A 183 -16.98 -22.47 -12.81
C SER A 183 -17.34 -23.45 -11.70
N PHE A 184 -17.99 -23.00 -10.63
CA PHE A 184 -18.85 -23.89 -9.86
C PHE A 184 -20.08 -24.21 -10.72
N GLN A 185 -19.89 -25.08 -11.72
CA GLN A 185 -21.01 -25.87 -12.24
C GLN A 185 -21.56 -26.62 -11.02
N GLU A 186 -22.83 -26.38 -10.71
CA GLU A 186 -23.55 -27.17 -9.71
C GLU A 186 -23.26 -28.64 -9.97
N LYS A 187 -22.57 -29.30 -9.04
CA LYS A 187 -22.21 -30.70 -9.20
C LYS A 187 -23.51 -31.47 -9.28
N LYS A 188 -23.85 -32.02 -10.45
CA LYS A 188 -25.01 -32.91 -10.59
C LYS A 188 -24.68 -34.25 -9.91
N PRO A 189 -25.65 -34.86 -9.21
CA PRO A 189 -25.47 -36.19 -8.67
C PRO A 189 -25.20 -37.20 -9.78
N CYS A 190 -24.45 -38.26 -9.48
CA CYS A 190 -24.09 -39.29 -10.44
C CYS A 190 -25.34 -40.09 -10.83
N THR A 191 -25.68 -40.07 -12.13
CA THR A 191 -26.85 -40.76 -12.69
C THR A 191 -26.83 -42.28 -12.53
N VAL A 192 -25.66 -42.90 -12.41
CA VAL A 192 -25.52 -44.34 -12.14
C VAL A 192 -25.89 -44.67 -10.69
N CYS A 193 -25.49 -43.81 -9.75
CA CYS A 193 -25.78 -43.97 -8.34
C CYS A 193 -27.27 -43.73 -8.05
N GLU A 194 -27.88 -42.70 -8.67
CA GLU A 194 -29.32 -42.44 -8.53
C GLU A 194 -30.18 -43.61 -9.01
N LYS A 195 -29.86 -44.20 -10.16
CA LYS A 195 -30.58 -45.37 -10.69
C LYS A 195 -30.49 -46.61 -9.80
N LEU A 196 -29.51 -46.67 -8.91
CA LEU A 196 -29.31 -47.75 -7.94
C LEU A 196 -29.85 -47.38 -6.55
N GLY A 197 -30.55 -46.26 -6.40
CA GLY A 197 -31.10 -45.80 -5.13
C GLY A 197 -30.10 -45.08 -4.21
N PHE A 198 -28.88 -44.80 -4.68
CA PHE A 198 -27.88 -44.03 -3.94
C PHE A 198 -27.98 -42.54 -4.30
N SER A 199 -28.77 -41.78 -3.55
CA SER A 199 -28.87 -40.32 -3.70
C SER A 199 -27.66 -39.58 -3.10
N GLY A 200 -27.36 -38.38 -3.59
CA GLY A 200 -26.35 -37.47 -2.98
C GLY A 200 -24.88 -37.78 -3.28
N ARG A 201 -24.56 -38.61 -4.29
CA ARG A 201 -23.16 -38.90 -4.68
C ARG A 201 -22.72 -38.05 -5.87
N PHE A 202 -21.66 -37.25 -5.70
CA PHE A 202 -21.18 -36.29 -6.68
C PHE A 202 -19.79 -36.66 -7.20
N HIS A 203 -19.74 -37.32 -8.34
CA HIS A 203 -18.51 -37.64 -9.06
C HIS A 203 -18.82 -37.83 -10.56
N PRO A 204 -17.82 -37.69 -11.45
CA PRO A 204 -17.97 -38.04 -12.87
C PRO A 204 -18.44 -39.49 -13.02
N VAL A 205 -19.28 -39.76 -14.02
CA VAL A 205 -19.82 -41.12 -14.28
C VAL A 205 -18.69 -42.09 -14.62
N GLU A 206 -17.62 -41.57 -15.23
CA GLU A 206 -16.44 -42.32 -15.63
C GLU A 206 -15.71 -42.93 -14.43
N MET A 207 -15.75 -42.25 -13.29
CA MET A 207 -15.13 -42.67 -12.02
C MET A 207 -16.14 -43.29 -11.05
N CYS A 208 -17.35 -43.62 -11.51
CA CYS A 208 -18.34 -44.26 -10.67
C CYS A 208 -17.94 -45.70 -10.34
N TRP A 209 -17.78 -46.01 -9.05
CA TRP A 209 -17.55 -47.37 -8.57
C TRP A 209 -18.61 -48.36 -9.07
N ASN A 210 -19.87 -47.92 -9.17
CA ASN A 210 -21.00 -48.76 -9.57
C ASN A 210 -21.17 -48.87 -11.11
N LYS A 211 -20.25 -48.32 -11.91
CA LYS A 211 -20.35 -48.29 -13.38
C LYS A 211 -20.44 -49.68 -14.02
N ASP A 212 -19.75 -50.67 -13.45
CA ASP A 212 -19.64 -52.02 -14.00
C ASP A 212 -20.63 -53.04 -13.42
N LYS A 213 -21.46 -52.64 -12.44
CA LYS A 213 -22.50 -53.53 -11.86
C LYS A 213 -23.66 -53.82 -12.82
N LYS A 214 -23.65 -53.24 -14.03
CA LYS A 214 -24.63 -53.51 -15.09
C LYS A 214 -24.42 -54.83 -15.85
N LYS A 215 -23.38 -55.61 -15.56
CA LYS A 215 -23.12 -56.87 -16.31
C LYS A 215 -23.76 -58.15 -15.76
N VAL A 216 -24.54 -58.13 -14.69
CA VAL A 216 -25.01 -59.41 -14.07
C VAL A 216 -26.51 -59.70 -14.17
N ASN A 217 -27.40 -58.76 -14.47
CA ASN A 217 -28.86 -59.05 -14.42
C ASN A 217 -29.62 -58.79 -15.74
N LEU A 218 -29.18 -59.42 -16.84
CA LEU A 218 -29.99 -59.65 -18.03
C LEU A 218 -29.66 -61.02 -18.67
N THR A 219 -29.96 -62.11 -17.96
CA THR A 219 -30.44 -63.34 -18.61
C THR A 219 -31.69 -63.77 -17.86
N GLY A 220 -32.85 -63.54 -18.50
CA GLY A 220 -34.14 -63.97 -18.00
C GLY A 220 -34.46 -65.39 -18.46
N ASN A 221 -35.07 -66.12 -17.53
CA ASN A 221 -36.07 -67.18 -17.67
C ASN A 221 -35.73 -68.47 -18.46
N THR A 222 -35.86 -69.60 -17.76
CA THR A 222 -36.79 -70.66 -18.19
C THR A 222 -37.65 -71.15 -17.02
N SER A 223 -38.91 -71.33 -17.36
CA SER A 223 -40.11 -71.70 -16.61
C SER A 223 -40.19 -73.15 -16.13
N SER A 224 -40.85 -73.38 -14.98
CA SER A 224 -41.80 -74.50 -14.72
C SER A 224 -42.35 -74.39 -13.30
N LYS A 225 -43.60 -73.93 -13.12
CA LYS A 225 -44.82 -74.71 -12.81
C LYS A 225 -44.83 -75.38 -11.42
N ASN A 226 -45.74 -74.90 -10.56
CA ASN A 226 -46.31 -75.65 -9.45
C ASN A 226 -47.17 -76.81 -9.98
N SER A 227 -47.05 -77.98 -9.35
CA SER A 227 -48.12 -78.95 -9.15
C SER A 227 -47.86 -79.71 -7.85
N GLU A 228 -48.94 -79.91 -7.10
CA GLU A 228 -49.11 -80.59 -5.81
C GLU A 228 -48.70 -82.08 -5.87
N GLU A 229 -48.31 -82.68 -4.72
CA GLU A 229 -49.09 -83.73 -4.03
C GLU A 229 -48.26 -84.51 -2.99
N HIS A 230 -48.99 -84.99 -1.98
CA HIS A 230 -48.62 -85.82 -0.85
C HIS A 230 -47.90 -87.13 -1.21
N HIS A 231 -46.92 -87.53 -0.39
CA HIS A 231 -47.05 -88.69 0.50
C HIS A 231 -45.99 -88.72 1.60
#